data_AF-A0A9D0NS96-F1
#
_entry.id   AF-A0A9D0NS96-F1
#
_cell.length_a   1.000
_cell.length_b   1.000
_cell.length_c   1.000
_cell.angle_alpha   90.00
_cell.angle_beta   90.00
_cell.angle_gamma   90.00
#
_symmetry.space_group_name_H-M   'P 1'
#
loop_
_entity.id
_entity.type
_entity.pdbx_description
1 polymer ?
#
loop_
_entity_poly.entity_id
_entity_poly.type
_entity_poly.pdbx_seq_one_letter_code
_entity_poly.pdbx_strand_id
1 'polypeptide(L)'
;MAHIVILGAGTGGMPCAYEMREALGEEHPITVINASETFQFVPSNPWLAVGWRKTEDITFEIRPRLEKKGIKFIAEAAAEIDAKANRITLAGGDTVDYDYLVITTGPRLAFDEVEGSGPDGHTLSICTTDHARHTWDAYQKFIENPGPIVVGAMPFASCFGPAYEFAFILDTDLRKRGIRDKVPMTYVSSEPYIGHLGLGGVGDSKGMLESELRSRHIKWVTSAKVTRVEEGKMFVDEIDDNGEVKKAHELAFDFSMMLPAFKGVDAVANVEGLCNPRGFVMIDDKQRNPTYPNIYSAGVCVAIPPVEVTPVPTGAPKTGYMIETMVTAIVQNIREELDGKQPTHSGTWNAICLADMGDTGAAFVACPQIPPRNVNWFRKGKWVHYAKIAFEKYFLRKMKNGTSEPIYEKYILKAMKIGKIK
;
A
#
# COMPACT_ATOMS: atom_id res chain seq x y z
N MET A 1 20.17 28.17 1.80
CA MET A 1 20.42 26.72 1.89
C MET A 1 19.58 26.12 3.00
N ALA A 2 18.84 25.06 2.70
CA ALA A 2 17.98 24.34 3.64
C ALA A 2 18.22 22.83 3.46
N HIS A 3 18.20 22.06 4.55
CA HIS A 3 18.36 20.61 4.57
C HIS A 3 17.01 19.90 4.57
N ILE A 4 16.78 19.12 3.51
CA ILE A 4 15.56 18.33 3.34
C ILE A 4 15.87 16.88 3.74
N VAL A 5 15.07 16.34 4.66
CA VAL A 5 15.11 14.93 5.03
C VAL A 5 13.84 14.23 4.54
N ILE A 6 14.01 13.10 3.86
CA ILE A 6 12.93 12.22 3.41
C ILE A 6 13.00 10.94 4.21
N LEU A 7 11.96 10.64 4.97
CA LEU A 7 11.88 9.47 5.83
C LEU A 7 11.05 8.37 5.17
N GLY A 8 11.71 7.27 4.82
CA GLY A 8 11.20 6.15 4.03
C GLY A 8 11.64 6.21 2.56
N ALA A 9 12.06 5.07 2.00
CA ALA A 9 12.46 4.95 0.59
C ALA A 9 11.58 3.94 -0.17
N GLY A 10 10.27 4.04 0.01
CA GLY A 10 9.27 3.23 -0.69
C GLY A 10 8.75 3.86 -1.99
N THR A 11 7.51 3.51 -2.36
CA THR A 11 6.82 4.05 -3.54
C THR A 11 6.68 5.57 -3.53
N GLY A 12 6.62 6.22 -2.37
CA GLY A 12 6.59 7.68 -2.25
C GLY A 12 7.98 8.31 -2.10
N GLY A 13 8.79 7.79 -1.18
CA GLY A 13 10.06 8.41 -0.81
C GLY A 13 11.13 8.39 -1.90
N MET A 14 11.22 7.31 -2.69
CA MET A 14 12.19 7.24 -3.80
C MET A 14 11.88 8.27 -4.89
N PRO A 15 10.65 8.37 -5.45
CA PRO A 15 10.29 9.47 -6.34
C PRO A 15 10.50 10.84 -5.71
N CYS A 16 10.12 11.03 -4.45
CA CYS A 16 10.29 12.30 -3.75
C CYS A 16 11.75 12.75 -3.72
N ALA A 17 12.68 11.85 -3.44
CA ALA A 17 14.10 12.18 -3.42
C ALA A 17 14.62 12.64 -4.79
N TYR A 18 14.20 11.96 -5.86
CA TYR A 18 14.60 12.32 -7.21
C TYR A 18 13.94 13.62 -7.69
N GLU A 19 12.64 13.79 -7.46
CA GLU A 19 11.92 15.02 -7.80
C GLU A 19 12.46 16.22 -7.02
N MET A 20 12.75 16.05 -5.73
CA MET A 20 13.33 17.11 -4.89
C MET A 20 14.72 17.52 -5.38
N ARG A 21 15.60 16.55 -5.70
CA ARG A 21 16.93 16.85 -6.24
C ARG A 21 16.85 17.58 -7.58
N GLU A 22 15.93 17.19 -8.46
CA GLU A 22 15.72 17.88 -9.73
C GLU A 22 15.18 19.30 -9.54
N ALA A 23 14.26 19.50 -8.60
CA ALA A 23 13.63 20.79 -8.36
C ALA A 23 14.55 21.80 -7.66
N LEU A 24 15.40 21.34 -6.74
CA LEU A 24 16.22 22.21 -5.88
C LEU A 24 17.69 22.35 -6.32
N GLY A 25 18.13 21.57 -7.32
CA GLY A 25 19.54 21.56 -7.73
C GLY A 25 20.47 21.02 -6.64
N GLU A 26 21.75 21.35 -6.67
CA GLU A 26 22.77 20.86 -5.71
C GLU A 26 22.92 21.74 -4.47
N GLU A 27 22.32 22.95 -4.46
CA GLU A 27 22.46 23.91 -3.37
C GLU A 27 21.90 23.37 -2.04
N HIS A 28 20.79 22.63 -2.11
CA HIS A 28 20.11 22.11 -0.94
C HIS A 28 20.55 20.66 -0.63
N PRO A 29 21.08 20.37 0.57
CA PRO A 29 21.36 18.99 0.96
C PRO A 29 20.07 18.20 1.10
N ILE A 30 20.06 16.98 0.56
CA ILE A 30 18.94 16.04 0.63
C ILE A 30 19.46 14.75 1.25
N THR A 31 18.78 14.28 2.29
CA THR A 31 19.07 13.00 2.94
C THR A 31 17.82 12.11 2.92
N VAL A 32 17.97 10.87 2.48
CA VAL A 32 16.95 9.84 2.60
C VAL A 32 17.34 8.88 3.72
N ILE A 33 16.41 8.66 4.65
CA ILE A 33 16.56 7.71 5.75
C ILE A 33 15.59 6.55 5.50
N ASN A 34 16.06 5.32 5.46
CA ASN A 34 15.20 4.14 5.27
C ASN A 34 15.64 2.99 6.15
N ALA A 35 14.69 2.21 6.67
CA ALA A 35 14.99 1.10 7.59
C ALA A 35 15.79 -0.06 6.96
N SER A 36 15.94 -0.10 5.63
CA SER A 36 16.71 -1.12 4.92
C SER A 36 17.52 -0.53 3.76
N GLU A 37 18.51 -1.27 3.28
CA GLU A 37 19.32 -0.90 2.10
C GLU A 37 18.57 -1.09 0.77
N THR A 38 17.46 -1.83 0.78
CA THR A 38 16.80 -2.32 -0.44
C THR A 38 15.45 -1.65 -0.70
N PHE A 39 15.25 -1.22 -1.94
CA PHE A 39 13.94 -0.87 -2.46
C PHE A 39 13.16 -2.14 -2.77
N GLN A 40 11.84 -2.13 -2.56
CA GLN A 40 10.93 -3.21 -2.94
C GLN A 40 9.73 -2.69 -3.73
N PHE A 41 9.42 -3.34 -4.86
CA PHE A 41 8.20 -3.07 -5.63
C PHE A 41 7.02 -3.86 -5.06
N VAL A 42 6.41 -3.29 -4.01
CA VAL A 42 5.31 -3.90 -3.24
C VAL A 42 4.17 -4.51 -4.09
N PRO A 43 3.70 -3.91 -5.20
CA PRO A 43 2.59 -4.47 -5.98
C PRO A 43 2.83 -5.86 -6.59
N SER A 44 4.07 -6.35 -6.58
CA SER A 44 4.45 -7.68 -7.11
C SER A 44 4.67 -8.73 -6.03
N ASN A 45 4.56 -8.37 -4.74
CA ASN A 45 4.61 -9.32 -3.64
C ASN A 45 3.56 -10.46 -3.75
N PRO A 46 2.31 -10.25 -4.23
CA PRO A 46 1.38 -11.36 -4.46
C PRO A 46 1.95 -12.41 -5.44
N TRP A 47 2.64 -11.98 -6.51
CA TRP A 47 3.26 -12.90 -7.48
C TRP A 47 4.46 -13.65 -6.90
N LEU A 48 5.26 -13.00 -6.06
CA LEU A 48 6.35 -13.68 -5.34
C LEU A 48 5.80 -14.79 -4.44
N ALA A 49 4.70 -14.52 -3.74
CA ALA A 49 4.07 -15.45 -2.80
C ALA A 49 3.48 -16.74 -3.45
N VAL A 50 3.43 -16.81 -4.78
CA VAL A 50 3.07 -18.01 -5.56
C VAL A 50 4.18 -18.46 -6.52
N GLY A 51 5.39 -17.92 -6.37
CA GLY A 51 6.57 -18.32 -7.14
C GLY A 51 6.59 -17.82 -8.60
N TRP A 52 5.77 -16.82 -8.95
CA TRP A 52 5.72 -16.23 -10.31
C TRP A 52 6.73 -15.09 -10.50
N ARG A 53 7.38 -14.67 -9.42
CA ARG A 53 8.51 -13.74 -9.39
C ARG A 53 9.53 -14.24 -8.39
N LYS A 54 10.78 -13.80 -8.55
CA LYS A 54 11.84 -13.93 -7.55
C LYS A 54 12.06 -12.59 -6.86
N THR A 55 12.69 -12.61 -5.68
CA THR A 55 13.02 -11.38 -4.94
C THR A 55 13.82 -10.41 -5.80
N GLU A 56 14.81 -10.89 -6.57
CA GLU A 56 15.70 -10.05 -7.37
C GLU A 56 14.99 -9.39 -8.56
N ASP A 57 13.82 -9.90 -8.97
CA ASP A 57 13.01 -9.29 -10.02
C ASP A 57 12.34 -7.99 -9.55
N ILE A 58 12.11 -7.85 -8.24
CA ILE A 58 11.26 -6.80 -7.65
C ILE A 58 12.00 -5.91 -6.65
N THR A 59 13.28 -6.17 -6.38
CA THR A 59 14.11 -5.37 -5.45
C THR A 59 15.38 -4.82 -6.12
N PHE A 60 16.00 -3.83 -5.46
CA PHE A 60 17.37 -3.38 -5.76
C PHE A 60 17.96 -2.52 -4.62
N GLU A 61 19.29 -2.46 -4.54
CA GLU A 61 20.03 -1.59 -3.61
C GLU A 61 19.77 -0.09 -3.85
N ILE A 62 19.33 0.62 -2.82
CA ILE A 62 18.97 2.05 -2.87
C ILE A 62 20.21 2.94 -2.96
N ARG A 63 21.19 2.68 -2.09
CA ARG A 63 22.37 3.54 -1.88
C ARG A 63 23.04 3.98 -3.18
N PRO A 64 23.43 3.07 -4.10
CA PRO A 64 24.14 3.48 -5.32
C PRO A 64 23.28 4.32 -6.28
N ARG A 65 21.94 4.26 -6.14
CA ARG A 65 20.99 5.00 -6.99
C ARG A 65 20.84 6.44 -6.52
N LEU A 66 20.72 6.64 -5.20
CA LEU A 66 20.61 7.95 -4.58
C LEU A 66 21.95 8.70 -4.60
N GLU A 67 23.06 8.05 -4.24
CA GLU A 67 24.37 8.69 -4.18
C GLU A 67 24.84 9.17 -5.57
N LYS A 68 24.50 8.43 -6.64
CA LYS A 68 24.75 8.85 -8.02
C LYS A 68 24.05 10.18 -8.38
N LYS A 69 23.01 10.57 -7.64
CA LYS A 69 22.27 11.83 -7.79
C LYS A 69 22.66 12.86 -6.71
N GLY A 70 23.76 12.64 -5.99
CA GLY A 70 24.18 13.52 -4.91
C GLY A 70 23.21 13.56 -3.73
N ILE A 71 22.42 12.50 -3.52
CA ILE A 71 21.47 12.37 -2.41
C ILE A 71 22.12 11.48 -1.34
N LYS A 72 22.24 11.98 -0.11
CA LYS A 72 22.77 11.19 1.01
C LYS A 72 21.77 10.11 1.38
N PHE A 73 22.25 8.91 1.68
CA PHE A 73 21.42 7.80 2.11
C PHE A 73 21.88 7.20 3.44
N ILE A 74 20.93 7.02 4.35
CA ILE A 74 21.12 6.40 5.66
C ILE A 74 20.18 5.18 5.72
N ALA A 75 20.77 4.00 5.81
CA ALA A 75 20.04 2.73 5.87
C ALA A 75 19.84 2.32 7.34
N GLU A 76 19.02 3.08 8.04
CA GLU A 76 18.74 2.87 9.45
C GLU A 76 17.30 3.30 9.77
N ALA A 77 16.65 2.59 10.68
CA ALA A 77 15.32 2.96 11.13
C ALA A 77 15.40 4.25 11.98
N ALA A 78 14.43 5.14 11.80
CA ALA A 78 14.21 6.23 12.76
C ALA A 78 13.57 5.64 14.03
N ALA A 79 14.11 6.00 15.18
CA ALA A 79 13.58 5.64 16.49
C ALA A 79 12.62 6.70 17.02
N GLU A 80 12.98 7.98 16.85
CA GLU A 80 12.22 9.12 17.39
C GLU A 80 12.31 10.33 16.45
N ILE A 81 11.26 11.15 16.45
CA ILE A 81 11.23 12.44 15.76
C ILE A 81 10.88 13.51 16.79
N ASP A 82 11.84 14.40 17.09
CA ASP A 82 11.57 15.63 17.83
C ASP A 82 11.20 16.73 16.84
N ALA A 83 9.88 16.88 16.63
CA ALA A 83 9.34 17.86 15.70
C ALA A 83 9.52 19.31 16.16
N LYS A 84 9.77 19.57 17.46
CA LYS A 84 10.03 20.93 17.97
C LYS A 84 11.48 21.33 17.78
N ALA A 85 12.40 20.38 17.91
CA ALA A 85 13.83 20.59 17.66
C ALA A 85 14.24 20.35 16.19
N ASN A 86 13.31 19.92 15.34
CA ASN A 86 13.56 19.52 13.96
C ASN A 86 14.67 18.47 13.82
N ARG A 87 14.54 17.37 14.56
CA ARG A 87 15.57 16.33 14.67
C ARG A 87 14.96 14.93 14.60
N ILE A 88 15.67 14.02 13.93
CA ILE A 88 15.39 12.59 13.93
C ILE A 88 16.50 11.87 14.68
N THR A 89 16.15 11.02 15.62
CA THR A 89 17.07 10.08 16.27
C THR A 89 16.95 8.73 15.56
N LEU A 90 18.08 8.19 15.11
CA LEU A 90 18.18 6.88 14.47
C LEU A 90 18.26 5.77 15.53
N ALA A 91 18.02 4.52 15.14
CA ALA A 91 18.01 3.37 16.04
C ALA A 91 19.33 3.15 16.82
N GLY A 92 20.47 3.52 16.24
CA GLY A 92 21.81 3.49 16.81
C GLY A 92 22.14 4.69 17.69
N GLY A 93 21.25 5.68 17.79
CA GLY A 93 21.39 6.87 18.63
C GLY A 93 21.97 8.10 17.92
N ASP A 94 22.45 7.95 16.68
CA ASP A 94 22.86 9.07 15.83
C ASP A 94 21.65 9.97 15.49
N THR A 95 21.90 11.26 15.30
CA THR A 95 20.84 12.25 15.04
C THR A 95 21.00 12.92 13.68
N VAL A 96 19.89 13.25 13.04
CA VAL A 96 19.81 14.00 11.78
C VAL A 96 18.88 15.19 11.98
N ASP A 97 19.44 16.39 11.96
CA ASP A 97 18.66 17.64 11.95
C ASP A 97 18.07 17.89 10.56
N TYR A 98 16.98 18.67 10.47
CA TYR A 98 16.36 19.04 9.21
C TYR A 98 15.78 20.46 9.26
N ASP A 99 15.69 21.10 8.09
CA ASP A 99 14.84 22.29 7.93
C ASP A 99 13.43 21.85 7.48
N TYR A 100 13.36 20.86 6.58
CA TYR A 100 12.12 20.24 6.10
C TYR A 100 12.16 18.72 6.24
N LEU A 101 11.07 18.14 6.70
CA LEU A 101 10.89 16.69 6.80
C LEU A 101 9.74 16.23 5.92
N VAL A 102 10.00 15.25 5.05
CA VAL A 102 8.97 14.57 4.25
C VAL A 102 8.80 13.13 4.72
N ILE A 103 7.66 12.83 5.34
CA ILE A 103 7.34 11.51 5.89
C ILE A 103 6.64 10.65 4.82
N THR A 104 7.30 9.56 4.42
CA THR A 104 6.81 8.56 3.46
C THR A 104 7.01 7.12 3.95
N THR A 105 6.91 6.91 5.26
CA THR A 105 7.23 5.67 5.97
C THR A 105 6.33 4.48 5.65
N GLY A 106 5.21 4.72 4.95
CA GLY A 106 4.24 3.66 4.67
C GLY A 106 3.50 3.19 5.93
N PRO A 107 2.99 1.94 5.95
CA PRO A 107 2.24 1.43 7.08
C PRO A 107 3.09 0.60 8.06
N ARG A 108 2.76 0.68 9.35
CA ARG A 108 2.96 -0.41 10.31
C ARG A 108 1.87 -1.46 10.07
N LEU A 109 2.25 -2.73 9.98
CA LEU A 109 1.32 -3.84 9.80
C LEU A 109 0.80 -4.27 11.19
N ALA A 110 -0.46 -3.97 11.48
CA ALA A 110 -1.02 -4.12 12.82
C ALA A 110 -1.62 -5.53 13.03
N PHE A 111 -0.77 -6.55 12.97
CA PHE A 111 -1.16 -7.93 13.26
C PHE A 111 -1.61 -8.10 14.72
N ASP A 112 -1.10 -7.25 15.61
CA ASP A 112 -1.47 -7.16 17.03
C ASP A 112 -2.95 -6.83 17.28
N GLU A 113 -3.67 -6.28 16.30
CA GLU A 113 -5.10 -5.97 16.44
C GLU A 113 -6.01 -7.21 16.37
N VAL A 114 -5.49 -8.36 15.90
CA VAL A 114 -6.22 -9.64 15.90
C VAL A 114 -5.31 -10.72 16.48
N GLU A 115 -5.70 -11.25 17.64
CA GLU A 115 -4.94 -12.27 18.36
C GLU A 115 -4.64 -13.48 17.46
N GLY A 116 -3.39 -13.95 17.50
CA GLY A 116 -2.90 -15.08 16.71
C GLY A 116 -2.77 -14.82 15.21
N SER A 117 -3.02 -13.58 14.73
CA SER A 117 -2.82 -13.22 13.33
C SER A 117 -1.39 -12.81 13.01
N GLY A 118 -1.07 -12.80 11.71
CA GLY A 118 0.22 -12.38 11.17
C GLY A 118 1.27 -13.49 11.09
N PRO A 119 2.41 -13.22 10.41
CA PRO A 119 3.42 -14.23 10.08
C PRO A 119 4.08 -14.90 11.29
N ASP A 120 4.07 -14.24 12.46
CA ASP A 120 4.55 -14.78 13.73
C ASP A 120 3.45 -15.53 14.52
N GLY A 121 2.21 -15.51 14.02
CA GLY A 121 1.07 -16.26 14.52
C GLY A 121 0.67 -17.38 13.56
N HIS A 122 -0.60 -17.43 13.16
CA HIS A 122 -1.18 -18.53 12.39
C HIS A 122 -1.59 -18.16 10.95
N THR A 123 -1.35 -16.91 10.50
CA THR A 123 -1.70 -16.47 9.13
C THR A 123 -0.53 -15.84 8.41
N LEU A 124 -0.46 -15.98 7.10
CA LEU A 124 0.58 -15.40 6.27
C LEU A 124 0.23 -13.97 5.80
N SER A 125 1.20 -13.28 5.24
CA SER A 125 1.06 -11.91 4.73
C SER A 125 1.86 -11.73 3.43
N ILE A 126 1.39 -10.84 2.57
CA ILE A 126 2.08 -10.48 1.31
C ILE A 126 2.38 -8.98 1.23
N CYS A 127 2.35 -8.28 2.37
CA CYS A 127 2.55 -6.83 2.40
C CYS A 127 4.01 -6.41 2.19
N THR A 128 4.96 -7.23 2.60
CA THR A 128 6.40 -7.03 2.40
C THR A 128 6.98 -8.15 1.55
N THR A 129 8.11 -7.90 0.90
CA THR A 129 8.82 -8.93 0.13
C THR A 129 9.26 -10.10 1.01
N ASP A 130 9.66 -9.86 2.26
CA ASP A 130 10.00 -10.93 3.20
C ASP A 130 8.80 -11.78 3.59
N HIS A 131 7.65 -11.16 3.87
CA HIS A 131 6.42 -11.92 4.16
C HIS A 131 5.96 -12.71 2.92
N ALA A 132 6.08 -12.13 1.73
CA ALA A 132 5.73 -12.83 0.49
C ALA A 132 6.65 -14.04 0.23
N ARG A 133 7.95 -13.93 0.51
CA ARG A 133 8.87 -15.07 0.46
C ARG A 133 8.48 -16.15 1.46
N HIS A 134 8.22 -15.79 2.72
CA HIS A 134 7.75 -16.73 3.74
C HIS A 134 6.42 -17.40 3.31
N THR A 135 5.51 -16.63 2.71
CA THR A 135 4.24 -17.14 2.17
C THR A 135 4.46 -18.14 1.05
N TRP A 136 5.43 -17.90 0.17
CA TRP A 136 5.81 -18.84 -0.87
C TRP A 136 6.36 -20.14 -0.27
N ASP A 137 7.27 -20.06 0.72
CA ASP A 137 7.82 -21.23 1.39
C ASP A 137 6.72 -22.07 2.07
N ALA A 138 5.75 -21.41 2.71
CA ALA A 138 4.59 -22.07 3.31
C ALA A 138 3.67 -22.69 2.24
N TYR A 139 3.46 -22.01 1.13
CA TYR A 139 2.64 -22.51 0.02
C TYR A 139 3.28 -23.73 -0.65
N GLN A 140 4.61 -23.77 -0.75
CA GLN A 140 5.33 -24.96 -1.25
C GLN A 140 5.12 -26.19 -0.37
N LYS A 141 5.02 -26.02 0.95
CA LYS A 141 4.69 -27.12 1.88
C LYS A 141 3.22 -27.51 1.77
N PHE A 142 2.32 -26.53 1.67
CA PHE A 142 0.88 -26.76 1.53
C PHE A 142 0.54 -27.62 0.30
N ILE A 143 1.19 -27.40 -0.85
CA ILE A 143 0.89 -28.18 -2.07
C ILE A 143 1.26 -29.67 -1.97
N GLU A 144 2.08 -30.08 -0.98
CA GLU A 144 2.41 -31.49 -0.73
C GLU A 144 1.26 -32.23 -0.05
N ASN A 145 0.53 -31.55 0.83
CA ASN A 145 -0.66 -32.07 1.51
C ASN A 145 -1.78 -31.01 1.52
N PRO A 146 -2.50 -30.86 0.40
CA PRO A 146 -3.48 -29.78 0.24
C PRO A 146 -4.71 -29.99 1.12
N GLY A 147 -5.24 -28.88 1.64
CA GLY A 147 -6.53 -28.83 2.33
C GLY A 147 -7.15 -27.43 2.29
N PRO A 148 -7.96 -27.00 3.28
CA PRO A 148 -8.72 -25.76 3.16
C PRO A 148 -7.84 -24.49 3.19
N ILE A 149 -8.23 -23.48 2.41
CA ILE A 149 -7.58 -22.17 2.36
C ILE A 149 -8.55 -21.08 2.83
N VAL A 150 -8.03 -20.13 3.62
CA VAL A 150 -8.70 -18.87 3.95
C VAL A 150 -7.85 -17.67 3.51
N VAL A 151 -8.37 -16.87 2.57
CA VAL A 151 -7.71 -15.64 2.08
C VAL A 151 -8.60 -14.44 2.37
N GLY A 152 -8.03 -13.27 2.68
CA GLY A 152 -8.89 -12.15 3.01
C GLY A 152 -8.24 -10.87 3.51
N ALA A 153 -9.06 -10.05 4.14
CA ALA A 153 -8.68 -8.78 4.74
C ALA A 153 -9.32 -8.64 6.13
N MET A 154 -8.48 -8.32 7.13
CA MET A 154 -8.87 -8.16 8.53
C MET A 154 -9.71 -6.89 8.76
N PRO A 155 -10.39 -6.77 9.92
CA PRO A 155 -10.96 -5.50 10.36
C PRO A 155 -9.94 -4.35 10.24
N PHE A 156 -10.42 -3.15 9.92
CA PHE A 156 -9.60 -1.95 9.66
C PHE A 156 -8.60 -2.05 8.48
N ALA A 157 -8.61 -3.13 7.70
CA ALA A 157 -7.85 -3.17 6.46
C ALA A 157 -8.28 -2.03 5.52
N SER A 158 -7.32 -1.56 4.74
CA SER A 158 -7.54 -0.49 3.75
C SER A 158 -7.06 -0.85 2.35
N CYS A 159 -6.43 -2.00 2.19
CA CYS A 159 -5.83 -2.44 0.93
C CYS A 159 -6.48 -3.76 0.50
N PHE A 160 -7.68 -3.72 -0.08
CA PHE A 160 -8.44 -4.95 -0.39
C PHE A 160 -8.04 -5.61 -1.72
N GLY A 161 -7.60 -4.82 -2.71
CA GLY A 161 -7.26 -5.31 -4.04
C GLY A 161 -6.30 -6.51 -4.04
N PRO A 162 -5.18 -6.47 -3.30
CA PRO A 162 -4.24 -7.59 -3.25
C PRO A 162 -4.80 -8.86 -2.60
N ALA A 163 -5.82 -8.78 -1.74
CA ALA A 163 -6.46 -9.99 -1.19
C ALA A 163 -7.27 -10.72 -2.27
N TYR A 164 -8.05 -9.99 -3.07
CA TYR A 164 -8.70 -10.55 -4.27
C TYR A 164 -7.67 -11.09 -5.25
N GLU A 165 -6.63 -10.30 -5.55
CA GLU A 165 -5.52 -10.70 -6.43
C GLU A 165 -4.94 -12.05 -6.00
N PHE A 166 -4.56 -12.16 -4.72
CA PHE A 166 -3.94 -13.34 -4.18
C PHE A 166 -4.86 -14.57 -4.22
N ALA A 167 -6.14 -14.40 -3.89
CA ALA A 167 -7.13 -15.48 -3.98
C ALA A 167 -7.24 -16.04 -5.42
N PHE A 168 -7.23 -15.16 -6.43
CA PHE A 168 -7.36 -15.56 -7.84
C PHE A 168 -6.08 -16.17 -8.41
N ILE A 169 -4.90 -15.65 -8.07
CA ILE A 169 -3.64 -16.25 -8.53
C ILE A 169 -3.38 -17.60 -7.83
N LEU A 170 -3.76 -17.77 -6.56
CA LEU A 170 -3.73 -19.07 -5.88
C LEU A 170 -4.62 -20.10 -6.58
N ASP A 171 -5.89 -19.78 -6.83
CA ASP A 171 -6.80 -20.67 -7.59
C ASP A 171 -6.21 -21.03 -8.96
N THR A 172 -5.63 -20.05 -9.66
CA THR A 172 -4.99 -20.27 -10.95
C THR A 172 -3.79 -21.21 -10.86
N ASP A 173 -2.93 -21.04 -9.87
CA ASP A 173 -1.75 -21.88 -9.66
C ASP A 173 -2.14 -23.31 -9.27
N LEU A 174 -3.10 -23.48 -8.36
CA LEU A 174 -3.65 -24.79 -7.98
C LEU A 174 -4.31 -25.52 -9.16
N ARG A 175 -4.99 -24.79 -10.05
CA ARG A 175 -5.54 -25.36 -11.31
C ARG A 175 -4.44 -25.81 -12.25
N LYS A 176 -3.39 -25.01 -12.45
CA LYS A 176 -2.22 -25.38 -13.27
C LYS A 176 -1.53 -26.64 -12.75
N ARG A 177 -1.52 -26.83 -11.43
CA ARG A 177 -0.99 -28.03 -10.77
C ARG A 177 -1.95 -29.22 -10.78
N GLY A 178 -3.20 -29.04 -11.19
CA GLY A 178 -4.21 -30.10 -11.21
C GLY A 178 -4.67 -30.58 -9.82
N ILE A 179 -4.57 -29.72 -8.80
CA ILE A 179 -4.94 -30.07 -7.41
C ILE A 179 -6.05 -29.18 -6.81
N ARG A 180 -6.60 -28.24 -7.60
CA ARG A 180 -7.61 -27.28 -7.13
C ARG A 180 -8.87 -27.96 -6.58
N ASP A 181 -9.25 -29.11 -7.10
CA ASP A 181 -10.40 -29.92 -6.64
C ASP A 181 -10.27 -30.41 -5.19
N LYS A 182 -9.03 -30.48 -4.67
CA LYS A 182 -8.73 -30.90 -3.28
C LYS A 182 -8.74 -29.74 -2.27
N VAL A 183 -8.90 -28.51 -2.73
CA VAL A 183 -8.66 -27.29 -1.91
C VAL A 183 -9.94 -26.46 -1.78
N PRO A 184 -10.74 -26.63 -0.72
CA PRO A 184 -11.81 -25.68 -0.41
C PRO A 184 -11.22 -24.29 -0.15
N MET A 185 -11.76 -23.24 -0.78
CA MET A 185 -11.28 -21.87 -0.57
C MET A 185 -12.40 -20.98 -0.05
N THR A 186 -12.09 -20.18 0.98
CA THR A 186 -13.00 -19.17 1.54
C THR A 186 -12.32 -17.80 1.53
N TYR A 187 -13.03 -16.79 1.03
CA TYR A 187 -12.63 -15.40 1.05
C TYR A 187 -13.30 -14.67 2.23
N VAL A 188 -12.52 -14.08 3.14
CA VAL A 188 -13.05 -13.40 4.34
C VAL A 188 -12.70 -11.92 4.27
N SER A 189 -13.70 -11.03 4.34
CA SER A 189 -13.43 -9.60 4.24
C SER A 189 -14.29 -8.77 5.19
N SER A 190 -13.67 -7.77 5.80
CA SER A 190 -14.36 -6.72 6.55
C SER A 190 -15.20 -5.79 5.67
N GLU A 191 -15.10 -5.89 4.34
CA GLU A 191 -15.95 -5.14 3.41
C GLU A 191 -17.43 -5.49 3.61
N PRO A 192 -18.36 -4.51 3.55
CA PRO A 192 -19.80 -4.78 3.67
C PRO A 192 -20.36 -5.63 2.52
N TYR A 193 -19.69 -5.60 1.37
CA TYR A 193 -19.99 -6.45 0.21
C TYR A 193 -18.72 -6.65 -0.62
N ILE A 194 -18.69 -7.69 -1.43
CA ILE A 194 -17.57 -7.99 -2.32
C ILE A 194 -17.32 -6.83 -3.29
N GLY A 195 -16.08 -6.36 -3.38
CA GLY A 195 -15.71 -5.26 -4.29
C GLY A 195 -16.06 -3.87 -3.78
N HIS A 196 -16.36 -3.70 -2.49
CA HIS A 196 -16.44 -2.39 -1.85
C HIS A 196 -15.10 -1.62 -1.93
N LEU A 197 -13.98 -2.34 -1.81
CA LEU A 197 -12.59 -1.88 -1.96
C LEU A 197 -12.17 -0.73 -1.04
N GLY A 198 -12.95 -0.45 0.02
CA GLY A 198 -12.74 0.71 0.90
C GLY A 198 -13.14 2.04 0.26
N LEU A 199 -13.89 2.00 -0.85
CA LEU A 199 -14.18 3.14 -1.72
C LEU A 199 -15.68 3.30 -2.02
N GLY A 200 -16.58 2.57 -1.35
CA GLY A 200 -17.99 2.52 -1.73
C GLY A 200 -18.22 1.85 -3.09
N GLY A 201 -17.29 0.99 -3.53
CA GLY A 201 -17.27 0.39 -4.85
C GLY A 201 -16.76 1.32 -5.96
N VAL A 202 -16.24 0.73 -7.03
CA VAL A 202 -15.78 1.41 -8.26
C VAL A 202 -16.36 0.70 -9.48
N GLY A 203 -17.09 1.42 -10.33
CA GLY A 203 -17.83 0.82 -11.45
C GLY A 203 -18.68 -0.40 -11.03
N ASP A 204 -18.58 -1.50 -11.78
CA ASP A 204 -19.20 -2.80 -11.44
C ASP A 204 -18.20 -3.76 -10.73
N SER A 205 -17.36 -3.22 -9.86
CA SER A 205 -16.45 -4.02 -9.02
C SER A 205 -17.19 -5.12 -8.26
N LYS A 206 -18.39 -4.83 -7.73
CA LYS A 206 -19.23 -5.81 -7.03
C LYS A 206 -19.62 -6.97 -7.93
N GLY A 207 -20.34 -6.72 -9.03
CA GLY A 207 -20.82 -7.78 -9.91
C GLY A 207 -19.68 -8.59 -10.51
N MET A 208 -18.59 -7.92 -10.91
CA MET A 208 -17.44 -8.58 -11.50
C MET A 208 -16.69 -9.48 -10.50
N LEU A 209 -16.36 -8.98 -9.30
CA LEU A 209 -15.61 -9.76 -8.32
C LEU A 209 -16.44 -10.91 -7.72
N GLU A 210 -17.74 -10.71 -7.50
CA GLU A 210 -18.64 -11.81 -7.12
C GLU A 210 -18.70 -12.89 -8.22
N SER A 211 -18.73 -12.49 -9.49
CA SER A 211 -18.70 -13.42 -10.62
C SER A 211 -17.41 -14.23 -10.66
N GLU A 212 -16.25 -13.60 -10.44
CA GLU A 212 -14.95 -14.27 -10.37
C GLU A 212 -14.85 -15.24 -9.19
N LEU A 213 -15.32 -14.86 -7.99
CA LEU A 213 -15.32 -15.76 -6.84
C LEU A 213 -16.20 -17.00 -7.12
N ARG A 214 -17.38 -16.82 -7.70
CA ARG A 214 -18.27 -17.94 -8.08
C ARG A 214 -17.65 -18.85 -9.14
N SER A 215 -17.10 -18.29 -10.21
CA SER A 215 -16.49 -19.08 -11.31
C SER A 215 -15.28 -19.90 -10.84
N ARG A 216 -14.64 -19.45 -9.76
CA ARG A 216 -13.51 -20.12 -9.11
C ARG A 216 -13.89 -21.00 -7.92
N HIS A 217 -15.20 -21.16 -7.65
CA HIS A 217 -15.71 -21.91 -6.50
C HIS A 217 -15.09 -21.47 -5.16
N ILE A 218 -14.87 -20.16 -5.00
CA ILE A 218 -14.40 -19.55 -3.77
C ILE A 218 -15.65 -19.06 -3.03
N LYS A 219 -15.90 -19.60 -1.83
CA LYS A 219 -16.98 -19.10 -0.94
C LYS A 219 -16.53 -17.80 -0.28
N TRP A 220 -17.44 -17.00 0.28
CA TRP A 220 -17.02 -15.79 0.99
C TRP A 220 -17.89 -15.44 2.20
N VAL A 221 -17.29 -14.66 3.10
CA VAL A 221 -17.94 -14.00 4.23
C VAL A 221 -17.57 -12.51 4.17
N THR A 222 -18.58 -11.64 4.08
CA THR A 222 -18.46 -10.17 4.12
C THR A 222 -18.95 -9.63 5.46
N SER A 223 -18.72 -8.35 5.74
CA SER A 223 -18.91 -7.77 7.08
C SER A 223 -18.26 -8.63 8.15
N ALA A 224 -17.12 -9.24 7.81
CA ALA A 224 -16.46 -10.23 8.62
C ALA A 224 -15.53 -9.55 9.62
N LYS A 225 -15.83 -9.73 10.91
CA LYS A 225 -14.94 -9.37 12.01
C LYS A 225 -14.20 -10.61 12.48
N VAL A 226 -12.97 -10.79 12.02
CA VAL A 226 -12.08 -11.82 12.57
C VAL A 226 -11.73 -11.43 14.00
N THR A 227 -12.08 -12.28 14.96
CA THR A 227 -11.89 -11.99 16.39
C THR A 227 -10.57 -12.52 16.91
N ARG A 228 -10.17 -13.72 16.47
CA ARG A 228 -8.88 -14.34 16.73
C ARG A 228 -8.58 -15.43 15.70
N VAL A 229 -7.32 -15.83 15.64
CA VAL A 229 -6.86 -16.97 14.86
C VAL A 229 -6.12 -17.93 15.79
N GLU A 230 -6.41 -19.21 15.68
CA GLU A 230 -5.72 -20.30 16.35
C GLU A 230 -5.08 -21.21 15.29
N GLU A 231 -4.27 -22.17 15.71
CA GLU A 231 -3.66 -23.12 14.79
C GLU A 231 -4.73 -23.87 13.98
N GLY A 232 -4.70 -23.68 12.66
CA GLY A 232 -5.60 -24.31 11.71
C GLY A 232 -7.07 -23.84 11.76
N LYS A 233 -7.39 -22.78 12.52
CA LYS A 233 -8.78 -22.30 12.66
C LYS A 233 -8.88 -20.78 12.81
N MET A 234 -9.82 -20.17 12.08
CA MET A 234 -10.13 -18.73 12.16
C MET A 234 -11.56 -18.52 12.70
N PHE A 235 -11.70 -17.65 13.69
CA PHE A 235 -12.99 -17.29 14.30
C PHE A 235 -13.48 -15.96 13.74
N VAL A 236 -14.68 -15.96 13.16
CA VAL A 236 -15.22 -14.82 12.42
C VAL A 236 -16.64 -14.53 12.82
N ASP A 237 -16.91 -13.31 13.27
CA ASP A 237 -18.26 -12.80 13.46
C ASP A 237 -18.70 -12.06 12.19
N GLU A 238 -19.74 -12.55 11.52
CA GLU A 238 -20.44 -11.82 10.46
C GLU A 238 -21.36 -10.80 11.11
N ILE A 239 -21.13 -9.52 10.83
CA ILE A 239 -21.85 -8.40 11.43
C ILE A 239 -22.97 -7.93 10.48
N ASP A 240 -24.17 -7.72 11.01
CA ASP A 240 -25.28 -7.15 10.24
C ASP A 240 -25.23 -5.62 10.14
N ASP A 241 -26.19 -5.03 9.44
CA ASP A 241 -26.27 -3.58 9.24
C ASP A 241 -26.57 -2.79 10.53
N ASN A 242 -27.03 -3.45 11.59
CA ASN A 242 -27.24 -2.84 12.92
C ASN A 242 -25.98 -2.90 13.79
N GLY A 243 -24.91 -3.56 13.33
CA GLY A 243 -23.70 -3.78 14.10
C GLY A 243 -23.77 -4.98 15.04
N GLU A 244 -24.80 -5.82 14.92
CA GLU A 244 -24.97 -7.02 15.73
C GLU A 244 -24.35 -8.25 15.06
N VAL A 245 -24.00 -9.27 15.85
CA VAL A 245 -23.48 -10.53 15.31
C VAL A 245 -24.63 -11.30 14.66
N LYS A 246 -24.65 -11.33 13.33
CA LYS A 246 -25.58 -12.11 12.52
C LYS A 246 -25.28 -13.61 12.61
N LYS A 247 -24.00 -13.96 12.53
CA LYS A 247 -23.53 -15.35 12.55
C LYS A 247 -22.06 -15.45 12.94
N ALA A 248 -21.75 -16.34 13.88
CA ALA A 248 -20.38 -16.75 14.16
C ALA A 248 -19.97 -17.91 13.24
N HIS A 249 -18.74 -17.86 12.71
CA HIS A 249 -18.16 -18.88 11.87
C HIS A 249 -16.83 -19.37 12.46
N GLU A 250 -16.61 -20.68 12.39
CA GLU A 250 -15.32 -21.32 12.64
C GLU A 250 -14.80 -21.89 11.32
N LEU A 251 -13.76 -21.28 10.76
CA LEU A 251 -13.21 -21.63 9.46
C LEU A 251 -11.91 -22.38 9.65
N ALA A 252 -11.90 -23.68 9.36
CA ALA A 252 -10.67 -24.46 9.31
C ALA A 252 -9.81 -24.05 8.11
N PHE A 253 -8.48 -24.05 8.28
CA PHE A 253 -7.53 -23.81 7.20
C PHE A 253 -6.23 -24.58 7.42
N ASP A 254 -5.62 -25.04 6.34
CA ASP A 254 -4.23 -25.54 6.32
C ASP A 254 -3.27 -24.47 5.74
N PHE A 255 -3.83 -23.45 5.09
CA PHE A 255 -3.09 -22.28 4.63
C PHE A 255 -3.98 -21.03 4.68
N SER A 256 -3.50 -19.95 5.31
CA SER A 256 -4.23 -18.69 5.37
C SER A 256 -3.35 -17.49 5.07
N MET A 257 -3.88 -16.52 4.31
CA MET A 257 -3.25 -15.23 4.07
C MET A 257 -4.28 -14.12 4.29
N MET A 258 -4.01 -13.23 5.24
CA MET A 258 -4.90 -12.13 5.58
C MET A 258 -4.16 -10.80 5.52
N LEU A 259 -4.73 -9.82 4.82
CA LEU A 259 -4.21 -8.47 4.85
C LEU A 259 -4.57 -7.80 6.18
N PRO A 260 -3.59 -7.30 6.94
CA PRO A 260 -3.84 -6.72 8.24
C PRO A 260 -4.39 -5.30 8.13
N ALA A 261 -4.85 -4.78 9.26
CA ALA A 261 -5.02 -3.34 9.42
C ALA A 261 -3.67 -2.62 9.30
N PHE A 262 -3.73 -1.37 8.85
CA PHE A 262 -2.56 -0.49 8.83
C PHE A 262 -2.66 0.54 9.96
N LYS A 263 -1.50 0.92 10.48
CA LYS A 263 -1.28 2.03 11.43
C LYS A 263 -0.06 2.85 11.01
N GLY A 264 0.14 4.00 11.65
CA GLY A 264 1.42 4.70 11.61
C GLY A 264 2.56 3.87 12.20
N VAL A 265 3.77 4.08 11.70
CA VAL A 265 5.00 3.55 12.34
C VAL A 265 5.27 4.30 13.63
N ASP A 266 5.83 3.63 14.63
CA ASP A 266 5.90 4.14 16.01
C ASP A 266 6.65 5.48 16.11
N ALA A 267 7.79 5.62 15.43
CA ALA A 267 8.57 6.87 15.40
C ALA A 267 7.78 8.09 14.90
N VAL A 268 6.77 7.87 14.05
CA VAL A 268 5.88 8.91 13.52
C VAL A 268 4.63 9.07 14.38
N ALA A 269 4.02 7.95 14.81
CA ALA A 269 2.80 7.93 15.58
C ALA A 269 2.96 8.56 16.98
N ASN A 270 4.16 8.48 17.55
CA ASN A 270 4.48 8.99 18.88
C ASN A 270 4.73 10.51 18.91
N VAL A 271 4.78 11.18 17.76
CA VAL A 271 4.98 12.63 17.70
C VAL A 271 3.69 13.35 18.07
N GLU A 272 3.73 14.07 19.20
CA GLU A 272 2.58 14.81 19.72
C GLU A 272 2.05 15.84 18.70
N GLY A 273 0.75 15.78 18.40
CA GLY A 273 0.08 16.69 17.47
C GLY A 273 0.29 16.37 15.98
N LEU A 274 1.17 15.43 15.62
CA LEU A 274 1.46 15.09 14.22
C LEU A 274 0.39 14.20 13.60
N CYS A 275 -0.12 13.23 14.37
CA CYS A 275 -0.91 12.12 13.86
C CYS A 275 -2.33 12.07 14.43
N ASN A 276 -3.21 11.36 13.72
CA ASN A 276 -4.49 10.92 14.27
C ASN A 276 -4.31 9.74 15.26
N PRO A 277 -5.37 9.27 15.96
CA PRO A 277 -5.25 8.18 16.93
C PRO A 277 -4.74 6.84 16.39
N ARG A 278 -4.75 6.61 15.07
CA ARG A 278 -4.18 5.42 14.43
C ARG A 278 -2.72 5.61 14.01
N GLY A 279 -2.12 6.77 14.30
CA GLY A 279 -0.73 7.10 13.96
C GLY A 279 -0.53 7.61 12.54
N PHE A 280 -1.59 7.90 11.78
CA PHE A 280 -1.45 8.47 10.45
C PHE A 280 -1.27 9.98 10.52
N VAL A 281 -0.30 10.51 9.76
CA VAL A 281 0.06 11.93 9.74
C VAL A 281 -1.12 12.76 9.24
N MET A 282 -1.53 13.76 10.01
CA MET A 282 -2.55 14.73 9.60
C MET A 282 -1.92 15.74 8.64
N ILE A 283 -2.61 16.06 7.56
CA ILE A 283 -2.15 17.00 6.53
C ILE A 283 -3.26 17.97 6.11
N ASP A 284 -2.87 19.14 5.62
CA ASP A 284 -3.72 20.05 4.85
C ASP A 284 -3.76 19.64 3.35
N ASP A 285 -4.45 20.44 2.54
CA ASP A 285 -4.57 20.21 1.09
C ASP A 285 -3.26 20.43 0.32
N LYS A 286 -2.22 20.95 0.98
CA LYS A 286 -0.86 21.17 0.45
C LYS A 286 0.12 20.10 0.91
N GLN A 287 -0.38 19.02 1.52
CA GLN A 287 0.38 17.90 2.07
C GLN A 287 1.23 18.25 3.30
N ARG A 288 0.97 19.39 3.93
CA ARG A 288 1.71 19.92 5.07
C ARG A 288 1.00 19.58 6.37
N ASN A 289 1.73 19.32 7.44
CA ASN A 289 1.13 19.11 8.75
C ASN A 289 0.63 20.46 9.33
N PRO A 290 -0.62 20.54 9.82
CA PRO A 290 -1.16 21.78 10.39
C PRO A 290 -0.46 22.27 11.66
N THR A 291 0.17 21.38 12.43
CA THR A 291 0.86 21.69 13.69
C THR A 291 2.33 22.05 13.45
N TYR A 292 3.00 21.33 12.54
CA TYR A 292 4.40 21.52 12.17
C TYR A 292 4.51 21.85 10.68
N PRO A 293 4.47 23.14 10.29
CA PRO A 293 4.41 23.55 8.89
C PRO A 293 5.62 23.15 8.03
N ASN A 294 6.75 22.81 8.63
CA ASN A 294 7.92 22.29 7.90
C ASN A 294 7.92 20.77 7.73
N ILE A 295 6.88 20.07 8.20
CA ILE A 295 6.69 18.63 8.03
C ILE A 295 5.61 18.37 6.99
N TYR A 296 5.98 17.62 5.95
CA TYR A 296 5.10 17.17 4.88
C TYR A 296 4.92 15.66 4.92
N SER A 297 3.84 15.14 4.35
CA SER A 297 3.66 13.69 4.23
C SER A 297 2.92 13.26 2.97
N ALA A 298 3.36 12.12 2.43
CA ALA A 298 2.77 11.45 1.28
C ALA A 298 2.77 9.93 1.48
N GLY A 299 1.79 9.26 0.89
CA GLY A 299 1.74 7.80 0.93
C GLY A 299 0.73 7.24 1.92
N VAL A 300 0.92 5.95 2.25
CA VAL A 300 0.00 5.21 3.13
C VAL A 300 0.00 5.76 4.56
N CYS A 301 1.08 6.41 5.00
CA CYS A 301 1.21 7.04 6.32
C CYS A 301 0.30 8.26 6.53
N VAL A 302 -0.35 8.77 5.48
CA VAL A 302 -1.24 9.95 5.55
C VAL A 302 -2.63 9.57 6.05
N ALA A 303 -3.18 10.42 6.93
CA ALA A 303 -4.56 10.34 7.38
C ALA A 303 -5.49 10.79 6.24
N ILE A 304 -6.28 9.85 5.73
CA ILE A 304 -7.41 10.15 4.83
C ILE A 304 -8.67 9.64 5.51
N PRO A 305 -9.72 10.47 5.64
CA PRO A 305 -10.97 10.04 6.25
C PRO A 305 -11.57 8.84 5.49
N PRO A 306 -12.25 7.91 6.17
CA PRO A 306 -13.04 6.87 5.52
C PRO A 306 -14.08 7.49 4.57
N VAL A 307 -14.39 6.80 3.48
CA VAL A 307 -15.41 7.25 2.52
C VAL A 307 -16.83 7.13 3.08
N GLU A 308 -17.06 6.14 3.93
CA GLU A 308 -18.30 5.88 4.63
C GLU A 308 -18.01 5.08 5.91
N VAL A 309 -19.00 4.98 6.79
CA VAL A 309 -18.95 4.09 7.96
C VAL A 309 -19.49 2.73 7.54
N THR A 310 -18.72 1.68 7.77
CA THR A 310 -19.07 0.29 7.43
C THR A 310 -19.33 -0.55 8.69
N PRO A 311 -20.17 -1.61 8.65
CA PRO A 311 -20.51 -2.42 9.82
C PRO A 311 -19.29 -2.99 10.55
N VAL A 312 -18.31 -3.48 9.79
CA VAL A 312 -16.95 -3.72 10.28
C VAL A 312 -16.07 -2.59 9.76
N PRO A 313 -15.27 -1.93 10.60
CA PRO A 313 -14.47 -0.80 10.16
C PRO A 313 -13.56 -1.13 8.98
N THR A 314 -13.57 -0.27 7.96
CA THR A 314 -12.67 -0.35 6.79
C THR A 314 -12.01 0.99 6.53
N GLY A 315 -10.82 0.97 5.93
CA GLY A 315 -10.10 2.18 5.54
C GLY A 315 -10.11 2.40 4.02
N ALA A 316 -9.91 3.65 3.62
CA ALA A 316 -9.72 4.01 2.22
C ALA A 316 -8.26 3.70 1.77
N PRO A 317 -8.06 3.05 0.60
CA PRO A 317 -6.74 2.74 0.07
C PRO A 317 -5.97 4.01 -0.31
N LYS A 318 -4.64 3.95 -0.24
CA LYS A 318 -3.74 4.98 -0.79
C LYS A 318 -2.90 4.37 -1.90
N THR A 319 -3.34 4.52 -3.16
CA THR A 319 -2.73 3.81 -4.30
C THR A 319 -1.60 4.60 -4.97
N GLY A 320 -0.73 3.91 -5.71
CA GLY A 320 0.52 4.47 -6.25
C GLY A 320 0.36 5.79 -7.01
N TYR A 321 -0.68 5.94 -7.85
CA TYR A 321 -0.90 7.20 -8.56
C TYR A 321 -1.14 8.37 -7.61
N MET A 322 -2.02 8.21 -6.60
CA MET A 322 -2.24 9.25 -5.60
C MET A 322 -0.98 9.53 -4.78
N ILE A 323 -0.14 8.53 -4.51
CA ILE A 323 1.12 8.74 -3.80
C ILE A 323 2.04 9.64 -4.63
N GLU A 324 2.18 9.37 -5.94
CA GLU A 324 2.98 10.22 -6.82
C GLU A 324 2.43 11.66 -6.91
N THR A 325 1.10 11.85 -6.92
CA THR A 325 0.51 13.19 -6.95
C THR A 325 0.77 13.98 -5.66
N MET A 326 0.71 13.31 -4.51
CA MET A 326 1.10 13.90 -3.22
C MET A 326 2.57 14.30 -3.23
N VAL A 327 3.46 13.43 -3.72
CA VAL A 327 4.90 13.71 -3.80
C VAL A 327 5.17 14.93 -4.66
N THR A 328 4.61 15.00 -5.86
CA THR A 328 4.84 16.16 -6.74
C THR A 328 4.32 17.46 -6.11
N ALA A 329 3.18 17.43 -5.41
CA ALA A 329 2.67 18.60 -4.70
C ALA A 329 3.64 19.06 -3.59
N ILE A 330 4.17 18.12 -2.78
CA ILE A 330 5.15 18.42 -1.72
C ILE A 330 6.40 19.09 -2.30
N VAL A 331 6.95 18.54 -3.37
CA VAL A 331 8.19 19.05 -3.99
C VAL A 331 7.99 20.47 -4.52
N GLN A 332 6.87 20.75 -5.18
CA GLN A 332 6.58 22.11 -5.67
C GLN A 332 6.33 23.08 -4.51
N ASN A 333 5.63 22.67 -3.46
CA ASN A 333 5.33 23.51 -2.31
C ASN A 333 6.59 23.86 -1.50
N ILE A 334 7.48 22.88 -1.24
CA ILE A 334 8.76 23.15 -0.57
C ILE A 334 9.63 24.09 -1.40
N ARG A 335 9.66 23.92 -2.73
CA ARG A 335 10.35 24.87 -3.63
C ARG A 335 9.77 26.29 -3.52
N GLU A 336 8.45 26.42 -3.51
CA GLU A 336 7.79 27.73 -3.35
C GLU A 336 8.17 28.39 -2.03
N GLU A 337 8.17 27.64 -0.93
CA GLU A 337 8.55 28.18 0.38
C GLU A 337 10.02 28.59 0.45
N LEU A 338 10.92 27.83 -0.15
CA LEU A 338 12.34 28.19 -0.26
C LEU A 338 12.56 29.46 -1.11
N ASP A 339 11.68 29.73 -2.08
CA ASP A 339 11.63 30.98 -2.84
C ASP A 339 10.94 32.14 -2.07
N GLY A 340 10.52 31.92 -0.82
CA GLY A 340 9.77 32.89 -0.02
C GLY A 340 8.30 33.08 -0.45
N LYS A 341 7.74 32.14 -1.21
CA LYS A 341 6.34 32.13 -1.68
C LYS A 341 5.49 31.23 -0.80
N GLN A 342 4.17 31.36 -0.90
CA GLN A 342 3.22 30.49 -0.21
C GLN A 342 2.99 29.20 -1.01
N PRO A 343 2.78 28.04 -0.36
CA PRO A 343 2.39 26.80 -1.02
C PRO A 343 1.07 26.92 -1.80
N THR A 344 1.08 26.59 -3.08
CA THR A 344 -0.12 26.67 -3.93
C THR A 344 -0.62 25.32 -4.45
N HIS A 345 0.20 24.28 -4.45
CA HIS A 345 -0.06 23.03 -5.17
C HIS A 345 -0.79 21.98 -4.31
N SER A 346 -1.77 21.30 -4.89
CA SER A 346 -2.51 20.19 -4.26
C SER A 346 -2.50 18.94 -5.14
N GLY A 347 -2.24 17.77 -4.54
CA GLY A 347 -2.25 16.50 -5.28
C GLY A 347 -3.67 16.11 -5.71
N THR A 348 -3.82 15.53 -6.90
CA THR A 348 -5.10 14.95 -7.30
C THR A 348 -5.30 13.59 -6.63
N TRP A 349 -6.33 13.47 -5.80
CA TRP A 349 -6.69 12.21 -5.15
C TRP A 349 -7.47 11.34 -6.14
N ASN A 350 -6.75 10.53 -6.92
CA ASN A 350 -7.30 9.58 -7.86
C ASN A 350 -6.83 8.17 -7.51
N ALA A 351 -7.73 7.20 -7.56
CA ALA A 351 -7.37 5.80 -7.34
C ALA A 351 -7.30 5.06 -8.68
N ILE A 352 -6.07 4.68 -9.06
CA ILE A 352 -5.79 3.74 -10.15
C ILE A 352 -5.20 2.48 -9.54
N CYS A 353 -5.72 1.32 -9.93
CA CYS A 353 -5.20 0.03 -9.50
C CYS A 353 -5.23 -0.98 -10.65
N LEU A 354 -4.19 -1.82 -10.70
CA LEU A 354 -4.07 -2.96 -11.60
C LEU A 354 -3.88 -4.21 -10.72
N ALA A 355 -4.81 -5.15 -10.80
CA ALA A 355 -4.72 -6.45 -10.14
C ALA A 355 -4.61 -7.55 -11.20
N ASP A 356 -3.74 -8.52 -10.96
CA ASP A 356 -3.66 -9.72 -11.79
C ASP A 356 -4.60 -10.81 -11.26
N MET A 357 -5.44 -11.34 -12.14
CA MET A 357 -6.37 -12.42 -11.80
C MET A 357 -5.79 -13.80 -12.18
N GLY A 358 -4.53 -13.85 -12.62
CA GLY A 358 -3.76 -15.04 -12.94
C GLY A 358 -3.82 -15.45 -14.41
N ASP A 359 -5.00 -15.41 -15.02
CA ASP A 359 -5.26 -15.69 -16.45
C ASP A 359 -5.65 -14.43 -17.25
N THR A 360 -6.05 -13.40 -16.52
CA THR A 360 -6.52 -12.09 -16.96
C THR A 360 -6.14 -11.06 -15.89
N GLY A 361 -6.46 -9.77 -16.04
CA GLY A 361 -6.36 -8.83 -14.93
C GLY A 361 -7.58 -7.93 -14.82
N ALA A 362 -7.68 -7.23 -13.69
CA ALA A 362 -8.66 -6.20 -13.41
C ALA A 362 -8.00 -4.84 -13.21
N ALA A 363 -8.52 -3.84 -13.90
CA ALA A 363 -8.09 -2.45 -13.77
C ALA A 363 -9.28 -1.61 -13.34
N PHE A 364 -9.03 -0.65 -12.45
CA PHE A 364 -10.03 0.35 -12.10
C PHE A 364 -9.44 1.75 -12.01
N VAL A 365 -10.30 2.72 -12.30
CA VAL A 365 -10.02 4.15 -12.20
C VAL A 365 -11.20 4.84 -11.53
N ALA A 366 -10.90 5.55 -10.45
CA ALA A 366 -11.83 6.37 -9.68
C ALA A 366 -11.25 7.78 -9.50
N CYS A 367 -11.85 8.76 -10.17
CA CYS A 367 -11.40 10.17 -10.16
C CYS A 367 -12.58 11.14 -9.93
N PRO A 368 -12.60 11.93 -8.83
CA PRO A 368 -11.77 11.77 -7.64
C PRO A 368 -11.99 10.41 -6.95
N GLN A 369 -11.09 10.05 -6.05
CA GLN A 369 -11.15 8.80 -5.29
C GLN A 369 -12.45 8.69 -4.47
N ILE A 370 -12.82 9.78 -3.80
CA ILE A 370 -14.04 9.89 -2.99
C ILE A 370 -15.21 10.30 -3.90
N PRO A 371 -16.35 9.59 -3.90
CA PRO A 371 -17.54 9.96 -4.68
C PRO A 371 -18.12 11.35 -4.32
N PRO A 372 -18.90 12.00 -5.22
CA PRO A 372 -19.22 11.60 -6.59
C PRO A 372 -18.04 11.77 -7.58
N ARG A 373 -17.96 10.90 -8.59
CA ARG A 373 -16.78 10.78 -9.47
C ARG A 373 -17.04 11.26 -10.90
N ASN A 374 -16.05 11.96 -11.47
CA ASN A 374 -16.01 12.31 -12.90
C ASN A 374 -15.63 11.11 -13.78
N VAL A 375 -14.75 10.22 -13.27
CA VAL A 375 -14.35 8.97 -13.94
C VAL A 375 -14.55 7.82 -12.96
N ASN A 376 -15.33 6.81 -13.36
CA ASN A 376 -15.62 5.64 -12.54
C ASN A 376 -15.80 4.41 -13.44
N TRP A 377 -14.77 3.59 -13.58
CA TRP A 377 -14.89 2.35 -14.34
C TRP A 377 -14.02 1.23 -13.75
N PHE A 378 -14.49 0.00 -13.99
CA PHE A 378 -13.84 -1.25 -13.62
C PHE A 378 -13.87 -2.15 -14.87
N ARG A 379 -12.73 -2.71 -15.27
CA ARG A 379 -12.60 -3.52 -16.50
C ARG A 379 -11.73 -4.75 -16.26
N LYS A 380 -12.18 -5.89 -16.79
CA LYS A 380 -11.41 -7.13 -16.89
C LYS A 380 -10.79 -7.26 -18.28
N GLY A 381 -9.59 -7.81 -18.36
CA GLY A 381 -9.04 -8.28 -19.63
C GLY A 381 -7.60 -8.76 -19.54
N LYS A 382 -7.17 -9.57 -20.52
CA LYS A 382 -5.77 -10.02 -20.63
C LYS A 382 -4.79 -8.86 -20.78
N TRP A 383 -5.23 -7.74 -21.37
CA TRP A 383 -4.40 -6.54 -21.50
C TRP A 383 -3.94 -5.99 -20.14
N VAL A 384 -4.73 -6.17 -19.08
CA VAL A 384 -4.38 -5.68 -17.74
C VAL A 384 -3.18 -6.43 -17.16
N HIS A 385 -3.11 -7.75 -17.34
CA HIS A 385 -1.96 -8.56 -16.94
C HIS A 385 -0.67 -8.02 -17.56
N TYR A 386 -0.67 -7.81 -18.89
CA TYR A 386 0.48 -7.22 -19.59
C TYR A 386 0.76 -5.78 -19.17
N ALA A 387 -0.28 -4.98 -18.91
CA ALA A 387 -0.12 -3.62 -18.41
C ALA A 387 0.55 -3.58 -17.05
N LYS A 388 0.20 -4.51 -16.13
CA LYS A 388 0.84 -4.64 -14.82
C LYS A 388 2.32 -5.02 -14.95
N ILE A 389 2.66 -5.98 -15.82
CA ILE A 389 4.06 -6.35 -16.10
C ILE A 389 4.84 -5.16 -16.70
N ALA A 390 4.23 -4.44 -17.65
CA ALA A 390 4.86 -3.27 -18.26
C ALA A 390 5.11 -2.17 -17.24
N PHE A 391 4.14 -1.93 -16.33
CA PHE A 391 4.26 -0.94 -15.26
C PHE A 391 5.33 -1.33 -14.24
N GLU A 392 5.41 -2.61 -13.82
CA GLU A 392 6.48 -3.14 -12.94
C GLU A 392 7.86 -2.81 -13.53
N LYS A 393 8.10 -3.22 -14.78
CA LYS A 393 9.39 -2.99 -15.46
C LYS A 393 9.68 -1.50 -15.63
N TYR A 394 8.65 -0.73 -15.96
CA TYR A 394 8.76 0.72 -16.10
C TYR A 394 9.19 1.37 -14.78
N PHE A 395 8.44 1.13 -13.70
CA PHE A 395 8.65 1.74 -12.41
C PHE A 395 10.02 1.37 -11.84
N LEU A 396 10.39 0.08 -11.89
CA LEU A 396 11.71 -0.37 -11.45
C LEU A 396 12.84 0.30 -12.24
N ARG A 397 12.69 0.44 -13.56
CA ARG A 397 13.69 1.15 -14.39
C ARG A 397 13.76 2.65 -14.05
N LYS A 398 12.61 3.30 -13.85
CA LYS A 398 12.50 4.71 -13.42
C LYS A 398 13.26 4.92 -12.10
N MET A 399 13.03 4.07 -11.11
CA MET A 399 13.67 4.16 -9.80
C MET A 399 15.17 3.82 -9.82
N LYS A 400 15.61 2.86 -10.66
CA LYS A 400 17.03 2.54 -10.85
C LYS A 400 17.80 3.66 -11.57
N ASN A 401 17.14 4.42 -12.44
CA ASN A 401 17.76 5.51 -13.20
C ASN A 401 17.70 6.87 -12.48
N GLY A 402 16.84 7.00 -11.47
CA GLY A 402 16.62 8.25 -10.74
C GLY A 402 16.02 9.35 -11.60
N THR A 403 14.91 9.04 -12.28
CA THR A 403 14.14 9.97 -13.10
C THR A 403 12.81 10.31 -12.43
N SER A 404 12.51 11.60 -12.27
CA SER A 404 11.30 12.17 -11.65
C SER A 404 10.01 11.80 -12.38
N GLU A 405 9.82 12.29 -13.61
CA GLU A 405 8.71 12.00 -14.49
C GLU A 405 9.20 12.05 -15.93
N PRO A 406 9.31 10.91 -16.62
CA PRO A 406 9.58 10.89 -18.04
C PRO A 406 8.52 11.66 -18.82
N ILE A 407 8.96 12.46 -19.78
CA ILE A 407 8.11 13.34 -20.61
C ILE A 407 6.88 12.61 -21.20
N TYR A 408 7.02 11.34 -21.58
CA TYR A 408 5.91 10.57 -22.14
C TYR A 408 4.82 10.20 -21.12
N GLU A 409 5.18 9.99 -19.85
CA GLU A 409 4.22 9.72 -18.76
C GLU A 409 3.30 10.93 -18.61
N LYS A 410 3.90 12.12 -18.57
CA LYS A 410 3.22 13.41 -18.51
C LYS A 410 2.25 13.61 -19.67
N TYR A 411 2.66 13.30 -20.91
CA TYR A 411 1.80 13.45 -22.08
C TYR A 411 0.65 12.45 -22.12
N ILE A 412 0.87 11.19 -21.75
CA ILE A 412 -0.17 10.15 -21.73
C ILE A 412 -1.22 10.50 -20.67
N LEU A 413 -0.80 10.84 -19.45
CA LEU A 413 -1.70 11.23 -18.37
C LEU A 413 -2.51 12.48 -18.72
N LYS A 414 -1.85 13.49 -19.31
CA LYS A 414 -2.53 14.70 -19.80
C LYS A 414 -3.54 14.40 -20.90
N ALA A 415 -3.23 13.52 -21.84
CA ALA A 415 -4.16 13.07 -22.88
C ALA A 415 -5.38 12.34 -22.30
N MET A 416 -5.20 11.61 -21.20
CA MET A 416 -6.28 10.96 -20.46
C MET A 416 -7.07 11.91 -19.53
N LYS A 417 -6.74 13.21 -19.51
CA LYS A 417 -7.27 14.22 -18.58
C LYS A 417 -7.05 13.87 -17.10
N ILE A 418 -5.99 13.15 -16.79
CA ILE A 418 -5.58 12.80 -15.43
C ILE A 418 -4.31 13.62 -15.12
N GLY A 419 -4.48 14.81 -14.51
CA GLY A 419 -3.34 15.64 -14.05
C GLY A 419 -2.83 15.18 -12.69
N LYS A 420 -1.53 15.38 -12.38
CA LYS A 420 -0.97 15.10 -11.04
C LYS A 420 -1.32 16.19 -10.01
N ILE A 421 -1.35 17.45 -10.44
CA ILE A 421 -1.66 18.59 -9.56
C ILE A 421 -2.98 19.23 -10.00
N LYS A 422 -3.75 19.74 -9.04
CA LYS A 422 -4.98 20.50 -9.24
C LYS A 422 -4.74 21.99 -9.38
#